data_AF-A0A937VLS2-F1
#
_entry.id   AF-A0A937VLS2-F1
#
_cell.length_a   1.000
_cell.length_b   1.000
_cell.length_c   1.000
_cell.angle_alpha   90.00
_cell.angle_beta   90.00
_cell.angle_gamma   90.00
#
_symmetry.space_group_name_H-M   'P 1'
#
loop_
_entity.id
_entity.type
_entity.pdbx_description
1 polymer ?
#
loop_
_entity_poly.entity_id
_entity_poly.type
_entity_poly.pdbx_seq_one_letter_code
_entity_poly.pdbx_strand_id
1 'polypeptide(L)'
;MITVTVETRPRPYRVVVGGGVLCGAAERIRAVCGAARLVIVSDRNVAGHHLDGLSASLHEAGMTVSHVVLPPGEEQKTLARAEELYGVLYERKMTRADAVLALGGGVIGDLAGFVAATYLRGLLLVQAPTSLLAQVDAAVGGKVGVDFRDGKNHVGTFYQPRLVLADIGTLSTLTAAERRNGAAEVVKYGLLGGGSMLARIEAVLASAGEAALPPESAPDLAAS
;
A
#
# COMPACT_ATOMS: atom_id res chain seq x y z
N MET A 1 -14.22 -12.02 -3.56
CA MET A 1 -13.91 -10.59 -3.37
C MET A 1 -14.79 -10.08 -2.23
N ILE A 2 -14.23 -9.34 -1.28
CA ILE A 2 -14.96 -8.73 -0.15
C ILE A 2 -14.73 -7.21 -0.18
N THR A 3 -15.69 -6.45 0.34
CA THR A 3 -15.54 -5.00 0.54
C THR A 3 -15.83 -4.68 1.99
N VAL A 4 -14.89 -4.01 2.64
CA VAL A 4 -15.00 -3.52 4.02
C VAL A 4 -15.14 -2.01 3.96
N THR A 5 -16.10 -1.44 4.68
CA THR A 5 -16.16 0.01 4.90
C THR A 5 -15.49 0.34 6.22
N VAL A 6 -14.50 1.22 6.16
CA VAL A 6 -13.77 1.70 7.33
C VAL A 6 -14.39 3.02 7.76
N GLU A 7 -15.07 2.99 8.91
CA GLU A 7 -15.68 4.17 9.52
C GLU A 7 -14.60 5.02 10.21
N THR A 8 -14.27 6.17 9.62
CA THR A 8 -13.26 7.09 10.16
C THR A 8 -13.65 8.53 9.88
N ARG A 9 -13.02 9.48 10.58
CA ARG A 9 -13.15 10.91 10.29
C ARG A 9 -12.08 11.35 9.27
N PRO A 10 -12.38 12.33 8.41
CA PRO A 10 -13.66 13.04 8.28
C PRO A 10 -14.72 12.28 7.47
N ARG A 11 -14.38 11.12 6.90
CA ARG A 11 -15.27 10.34 6.03
C ARG A 11 -14.91 8.86 6.04
N PRO A 12 -15.90 7.97 5.83
CA PRO A 12 -15.61 6.57 5.58
C PRO A 12 -14.92 6.37 4.23
N TYR A 13 -14.22 5.25 4.08
CA TYR A 13 -13.68 4.79 2.80
C TYR A 13 -13.82 3.27 2.66
N ARG A 14 -13.67 2.78 1.44
CA ARG A 14 -13.80 1.35 1.12
C ARG A 14 -12.44 0.70 0.98
N VAL A 15 -12.32 -0.51 1.50
CA VAL A 15 -11.24 -1.45 1.27
C VAL A 15 -11.80 -2.63 0.48
N VAL A 16 -11.34 -2.83 -0.75
CA VAL A 16 -11.75 -3.94 -1.61
C VAL A 16 -10.64 -4.97 -1.60
N VAL A 17 -10.95 -6.20 -1.17
CA VAL A 17 -9.98 -7.29 -1.01
C VAL A 17 -10.38 -8.48 -1.88
N GLY A 18 -9.44 -9.06 -2.63
CA GLY A 18 -9.68 -10.27 -3.43
C GLY A 18 -8.69 -10.42 -4.57
N GLY A 19 -8.80 -11.49 -5.36
CA GLY A 19 -7.99 -11.66 -6.57
C GLY A 19 -8.55 -10.84 -7.73
N GLY A 20 -7.68 -10.22 -8.52
CA GLY A 20 -8.05 -9.45 -9.71
C GLY A 20 -8.75 -8.12 -9.39
N VAL A 21 -8.56 -7.60 -8.18
CA VAL A 21 -9.08 -6.29 -7.77
C VAL A 21 -8.51 -5.16 -8.62
N LEU A 22 -7.23 -5.25 -9.01
CA LEU A 22 -6.59 -4.21 -9.83
C LEU A 22 -7.16 -4.15 -11.26
N CYS A 23 -7.63 -5.27 -11.82
CA CYS A 23 -8.28 -5.28 -13.14
C CYS A 23 -9.54 -4.41 -13.19
N GLY A 24 -10.23 -4.24 -12.06
CA GLY A 24 -11.41 -3.39 -11.92
C GLY A 24 -11.11 -2.00 -11.34
N ALA A 25 -9.84 -1.57 -11.28
CA ALA A 25 -9.44 -0.35 -10.59
C ALA A 25 -10.13 0.90 -11.16
N ALA A 26 -10.19 1.04 -12.49
CA ALA A 26 -10.73 2.24 -13.15
C ALA A 26 -12.19 2.54 -12.73
N GLU A 27 -13.04 1.52 -12.77
CA GLU A 27 -14.46 1.63 -12.39
C GLU A 27 -14.60 2.03 -10.92
N ARG A 28 -13.82 1.40 -10.04
CA ARG A 28 -13.87 1.64 -8.59
C ARG A 28 -13.36 3.03 -8.24
N ILE A 29 -12.30 3.47 -8.89
CA ILE A 29 -11.74 4.81 -8.70
C ILE A 29 -12.75 5.85 -9.17
N ARG A 30 -13.36 5.69 -10.35
CA ARG A 30 -14.39 6.64 -10.81
C ARG A 30 -15.58 6.72 -9.87
N ALA A 31 -16.07 5.58 -9.40
CA ALA A 31 -17.23 5.51 -8.51
C ALA A 31 -17.03 6.26 -7.17
N VAL A 32 -15.78 6.36 -6.69
CA VAL A 32 -15.49 6.96 -5.37
C VAL A 32 -14.81 8.33 -5.45
N CYS A 33 -13.93 8.51 -6.43
CA CYS A 33 -13.09 9.71 -6.57
C CYS A 33 -13.62 10.69 -7.61
N GLY A 34 -14.35 10.22 -8.64
CA GLY A 34 -14.66 11.02 -9.84
C GLY A 34 -13.43 11.46 -10.64
N ALA A 35 -12.23 11.06 -10.22
CA ALA A 35 -10.97 11.43 -10.85
C ALA A 35 -10.88 10.80 -12.24
N ALA A 36 -10.58 11.62 -13.24
CA ALA A 36 -10.31 11.17 -14.61
C ALA A 36 -8.80 11.04 -14.89
N ARG A 37 -7.96 11.60 -14.03
CA ARG A 37 -6.51 11.65 -14.20
C ARG A 37 -5.79 11.30 -12.90
N LEU A 38 -4.73 10.51 -13.03
CA LEU A 38 -3.95 10.04 -11.89
C LEU A 38 -2.46 9.90 -12.16
N VAL A 39 -1.70 10.03 -11.08
CA VAL A 39 -0.27 9.72 -11.02
C VAL A 39 -0.08 8.49 -10.16
N ILE A 40 0.42 7.41 -10.77
CA ILE A 40 0.83 6.21 -10.05
C ILE A 40 2.24 6.42 -9.48
N VAL A 41 2.43 6.16 -8.21
CA VAL A 41 3.75 6.11 -7.57
C VAL A 41 4.03 4.66 -7.17
N SER A 42 5.19 4.15 -7.56
CA SER A 42 5.61 2.76 -7.30
C SER A 42 7.12 2.69 -7.12
N ASP A 43 7.62 1.58 -6.56
CA ASP A 43 9.03 1.22 -6.66
C ASP A 43 9.29 0.30 -7.88
N ARG A 44 10.56 0.11 -8.25
CA ARG A 44 10.99 -0.72 -9.39
C ARG A 44 10.58 -2.19 -9.29
N ASN A 45 10.59 -2.79 -8.09
CA ASN A 45 10.25 -4.21 -7.93
C ASN A 45 8.77 -4.41 -8.21
N VAL A 46 7.91 -3.58 -7.62
CA VAL A 46 6.47 -3.63 -7.83
C VAL A 46 6.10 -3.22 -9.25
N ALA A 47 6.79 -2.21 -9.80
CA ALA A 47 6.52 -1.73 -11.15
C ALA A 47 6.77 -2.80 -12.21
N GLY A 48 7.88 -3.55 -12.09
CA GLY A 48 8.23 -4.62 -13.03
C GLY A 48 7.22 -5.77 -13.09
N HIS A 49 6.32 -5.89 -12.11
CA HIS A 49 5.29 -6.92 -12.08
C HIS A 49 3.89 -6.40 -12.41
N HIS A 50 3.53 -5.21 -11.90
CA HIS A 50 2.12 -4.80 -11.80
C HIS A 50 1.79 -3.48 -12.50
N LEU A 51 2.79 -2.62 -12.78
CA LEU A 51 2.53 -1.25 -13.25
C LEU A 51 1.96 -1.22 -14.67
N ASP A 52 2.54 -1.98 -15.60
CA ASP A 52 2.12 -1.93 -17.01
C ASP A 52 0.69 -2.45 -17.17
N GLY A 53 0.37 -3.58 -16.55
CA GLY A 53 -0.98 -4.15 -16.57
C GLY A 53 -2.02 -3.22 -15.95
N LEU A 54 -1.71 -2.62 -14.80
CA LEU A 54 -2.61 -1.64 -14.18
C LEU A 54 -2.77 -0.39 -15.06
N SER A 55 -1.67 0.17 -15.57
CA SER A 55 -1.67 1.39 -16.40
C SER A 55 -2.47 1.19 -17.68
N ALA A 56 -2.28 0.07 -18.37
CA ALA A 56 -3.04 -0.30 -19.56
C ALA A 56 -4.54 -0.39 -19.26
N SER A 57 -4.93 -1.10 -18.19
CA SER A 57 -6.35 -1.22 -17.83
C SER A 57 -7.02 0.13 -17.51
N LEU A 58 -6.28 1.05 -16.87
CA LEU A 58 -6.79 2.38 -16.55
C LEU A 58 -6.89 3.26 -17.82
N HIS A 59 -5.91 3.16 -18.73
CA HIS A 59 -5.91 3.85 -20.03
C HIS A 59 -7.06 3.37 -20.92
N GLU A 60 -7.26 2.06 -21.03
CA GLU A 60 -8.36 1.46 -21.81
C GLU A 60 -9.73 1.89 -21.31
N ALA A 61 -9.88 2.10 -20.00
CA ALA A 61 -11.08 2.66 -19.43
C ALA A 61 -11.24 4.17 -19.73
N GLY A 62 -10.25 4.84 -20.30
CA GLY A 62 -10.26 6.28 -20.61
C GLY A 62 -9.82 7.18 -19.45
N MET A 63 -8.91 6.71 -18.60
CA MET A 63 -8.24 7.58 -17.61
C MET A 63 -6.92 8.10 -18.18
N THR A 64 -6.57 9.35 -17.87
CA THR A 64 -5.23 9.87 -18.14
C THR A 64 -4.29 9.42 -17.02
N VAL A 65 -3.38 8.49 -17.31
CA VAL A 65 -2.47 7.93 -16.30
C VAL A 65 -1.02 8.23 -16.64
N SER A 66 -0.28 8.69 -15.65
CA SER A 66 1.18 8.80 -15.70
C SER A 66 1.76 8.13 -14.45
N HIS A 67 3.05 7.79 -14.45
CA HIS A 67 3.67 7.09 -13.33
C HIS A 67 5.00 7.72 -12.92
N VAL A 68 5.43 7.44 -11.70
CA VAL A 68 6.77 7.70 -11.16
C VAL A 68 7.25 6.42 -10.53
N VAL A 69 8.42 5.96 -10.95
CA VAL A 69 9.04 4.72 -10.44
C VAL A 69 10.30 5.08 -9.66
N LEU A 70 10.29 4.75 -8.38
CA LEU A 70 11.38 4.99 -7.44
C LEU A 70 12.27 3.75 -7.31
N PRO A 71 13.52 3.88 -6.85
CA PRO A 71 14.26 2.74 -6.33
C PRO A 71 13.47 2.04 -5.20
N PRO A 72 13.63 0.72 -4.99
CA PRO A 72 13.04 0.06 -3.83
C PRO A 72 13.85 0.36 -2.57
N GLY A 73 13.18 0.49 -1.41
CA GLY A 73 13.84 0.60 -0.11
C GLY A 73 13.31 1.73 0.78
N GLU A 74 13.48 1.59 2.09
CA GLU A 74 13.04 2.59 3.09
C GLU A 74 13.73 3.94 2.90
N GLU A 75 14.94 3.97 2.33
CA GLU A 75 15.70 5.19 2.09
C GLU A 75 15.04 6.13 1.07
N GLN A 76 14.01 5.67 0.35
CA GLN A 76 13.18 6.53 -0.47
C GLN A 76 12.19 7.36 0.33
N LYS A 77 11.91 6.99 1.57
CA LYS A 77 10.87 7.57 2.41
C LYS A 77 11.33 8.86 3.09
N THR A 78 11.68 9.87 2.30
CA THR A 78 12.31 11.11 2.78
C THR A 78 11.59 12.35 2.29
N LEU A 79 11.82 13.49 2.97
CA LEU A 79 11.32 14.80 2.52
C LEU A 79 11.87 15.20 1.15
N ALA A 80 13.14 14.86 0.86
CA ALA A 80 13.73 15.12 -0.46
C ALA A 80 12.96 14.39 -1.56
N ARG A 81 12.58 13.14 -1.33
CA ARG A 81 11.79 12.39 -2.31
C ARG A 81 10.36 12.93 -2.43
N ALA A 82 9.77 13.41 -1.33
CA ALA A 82 8.49 14.10 -1.37
C ALA A 82 8.57 15.40 -2.21
N GLU A 83 9.65 16.17 -2.09
CA GLU A 83 9.90 17.38 -2.88
C GLU A 83 9.98 17.08 -4.38
N GLU A 84 10.75 16.06 -4.77
CA GLU A 84 10.82 15.62 -6.16
C GLU A 84 9.43 15.23 -6.71
N LEU A 85 8.64 14.49 -5.92
CA LEU A 85 7.28 14.13 -6.29
C LEU A 85 6.39 15.37 -6.43
N TYR A 86 6.53 16.41 -5.60
CA TYR A 86 5.82 17.67 -5.81
C TYR A 86 6.18 18.33 -7.14
N GLY A 87 7.47 18.31 -7.52
CA GLY A 87 7.93 18.79 -8.83
C GLY A 87 7.22 18.08 -9.98
N VAL A 88 7.15 16.74 -9.92
CA VAL A 88 6.43 15.95 -10.92
C VAL A 88 4.93 16.30 -10.98
N LEU A 89 4.27 16.42 -9.82
CA LEU A 89 2.85 16.80 -9.77
C LEU A 89 2.62 18.21 -10.35
N TYR A 90 3.54 19.13 -10.10
CA TYR A 90 3.51 20.50 -10.63
C TYR A 90 3.67 20.55 -12.15
N GLU A 91 4.68 19.86 -12.69
CA GLU A 91 4.91 19.77 -14.14
C GLU A 91 3.72 19.15 -14.88
N ARG A 92 3.09 18.15 -14.27
CA ARG A 92 1.88 17.48 -14.79
C ARG A 92 0.60 18.31 -14.61
N LYS A 93 0.70 19.51 -14.02
CA LYS A 93 -0.41 20.43 -13.76
C LYS A 93 -1.55 19.73 -13.02
N MET A 94 -1.21 18.97 -11.98
CA MET A 94 -2.19 18.30 -11.13
C MET A 94 -3.05 19.34 -10.39
N THR A 95 -4.30 18.98 -10.17
CA THR A 95 -5.33 19.77 -9.51
C THR A 95 -5.97 18.95 -8.40
N ARG A 96 -6.76 19.57 -7.53
CA ARG A 96 -7.45 18.90 -6.42
C ARG A 96 -8.46 17.81 -6.83
N ALA A 97 -8.86 17.78 -8.11
CA ALA A 97 -9.75 16.77 -8.66
C ALA A 97 -8.99 15.51 -9.14
N ASP A 98 -7.65 15.58 -9.23
CA ASP A 98 -6.81 14.47 -9.63
C ASP A 98 -6.43 13.58 -8.45
N ALA A 99 -5.95 12.37 -8.74
CA ALA A 99 -5.59 11.39 -7.73
C ALA A 99 -4.11 10.97 -7.80
N VAL A 100 -3.54 10.69 -6.63
CA VAL A 100 -2.32 9.90 -6.48
C VAL A 100 -2.74 8.46 -6.18
N LEU A 101 -2.20 7.51 -6.94
CA LEU A 101 -2.35 6.08 -6.70
C LEU A 101 -1.02 5.52 -6.21
N ALA A 102 -0.97 5.08 -4.96
CA ALA A 102 0.20 4.45 -4.37
C ALA A 102 0.18 2.94 -4.65
N LEU A 103 0.96 2.48 -5.61
CA LEU A 103 1.09 1.06 -5.96
C LEU A 103 2.38 0.52 -5.34
N GLY A 104 2.29 -0.16 -4.20
CA GLY A 104 3.49 -0.66 -3.54
C GLY A 104 3.27 -1.16 -2.12
N GLY A 105 4.39 -1.43 -1.43
CA GLY A 105 4.39 -1.72 0.01
C GLY A 105 4.19 -0.47 0.88
N GLY A 106 4.44 -0.62 2.19
CA GLY A 106 4.24 0.47 3.17
C GLY A 106 5.05 1.73 2.87
N VAL A 107 6.28 1.60 2.38
CA VAL A 107 7.14 2.75 2.01
C VAL A 107 6.46 3.64 0.96
N ILE A 108 6.01 3.04 -0.15
CA ILE A 108 5.33 3.77 -1.21
C ILE A 108 3.99 4.31 -0.71
N GLY A 109 3.24 3.52 0.05
CA GLY A 109 1.97 3.93 0.64
C GLY A 109 2.10 5.18 1.52
N ASP A 110 3.12 5.22 2.38
CA ASP A 110 3.38 6.34 3.28
C ASP A 110 3.88 7.57 2.53
N LEU A 111 4.89 7.42 1.67
CA LEU A 111 5.48 8.54 0.93
C LEU A 111 4.46 9.17 -0.02
N ALA A 112 3.81 8.37 -0.86
CA ALA A 112 2.83 8.87 -1.82
C ALA A 112 1.58 9.38 -1.10
N GLY A 113 1.19 8.75 0.01
CA GLY A 113 0.12 9.23 0.87
C GLY A 113 0.42 10.60 1.49
N PHE A 114 1.65 10.80 1.99
CA PHE A 114 2.11 12.07 2.54
C PHE A 114 2.09 13.15 1.46
N VAL A 115 2.64 12.84 0.27
CA VAL A 115 2.62 13.75 -0.88
C VAL A 115 1.19 14.12 -1.28
N ALA A 116 0.28 13.16 -1.33
CA ALA A 116 -1.12 13.41 -1.63
C ALA A 116 -1.79 14.29 -0.56
N ALA A 117 -1.42 14.14 0.71
CA ALA A 117 -1.98 14.91 1.80
C ALA A 117 -1.56 16.40 1.78
N THR A 118 -0.32 16.66 1.39
CA THR A 118 0.30 17.99 1.51
C THR A 118 0.24 18.80 0.22
N TYR A 119 0.35 18.17 -0.95
CA TYR A 119 0.31 18.86 -2.24
C TYR A 119 -1.08 19.47 -2.49
N LEU A 120 -1.12 20.75 -2.88
CA LEU A 120 -2.36 21.55 -2.99
C LEU A 120 -3.27 21.54 -1.74
N ARG A 121 -2.70 21.16 -0.58
CA ARG A 121 -3.40 20.91 0.69
C ARG A 121 -4.39 19.73 0.64
N GLY A 122 -4.14 18.75 -0.24
CA GLY A 122 -4.92 17.52 -0.34
C GLY A 122 -5.37 17.19 -1.76
N LEU A 123 -4.74 16.17 -2.34
CA LEU A 123 -5.19 15.45 -3.54
C LEU A 123 -5.99 14.21 -3.16
N LEU A 124 -6.73 13.64 -4.10
CA LEU A 124 -7.39 12.35 -3.88
C LEU A 124 -6.30 11.26 -3.76
N LEU A 125 -6.45 10.35 -2.79
CA LEU A 125 -5.51 9.26 -2.57
C LEU A 125 -6.19 7.91 -2.79
N VAL A 126 -5.56 7.05 -3.58
CA VAL A 126 -5.93 5.64 -3.75
C VAL A 126 -4.73 4.80 -3.32
N GLN A 127 -4.94 3.86 -2.40
CA GLN A 127 -3.90 2.91 -1.99
C GLN A 127 -4.10 1.60 -2.75
N ALA A 128 -3.05 1.07 -3.35
CA ALA A 128 -2.99 -0.26 -3.96
C ALA A 128 -1.85 -1.06 -3.30
N PRO A 129 -2.04 -1.49 -2.04
CA PRO A 129 -0.98 -2.16 -1.28
C PRO A 129 -0.63 -3.52 -1.88
N THR A 130 0.67 -3.74 -2.12
CA THR A 130 1.16 -4.97 -2.78
C THR A 130 1.92 -5.94 -1.87
N SER A 131 2.23 -5.52 -0.64
CA SER A 131 2.77 -6.42 0.41
C SER A 131 1.68 -6.85 1.38
N LEU A 132 1.83 -8.06 1.96
CA LEU A 132 0.88 -8.55 2.96
C LEU A 132 0.80 -7.60 4.17
N LEU A 133 1.96 -7.14 4.66
CA LEU A 133 2.03 -6.18 5.76
C LEU A 133 1.24 -4.88 5.44
N ALA A 134 1.40 -4.35 4.22
CA ALA A 134 0.67 -3.15 3.83
C ALA A 134 -0.85 -3.40 3.68
N GLN A 135 -1.25 -4.59 3.21
CA GLN A 135 -2.66 -4.95 3.07
C GLN A 135 -3.39 -5.11 4.41
N VAL A 136 -2.69 -5.51 5.48
CA VAL A 136 -3.30 -5.79 6.80
C VAL A 136 -3.09 -4.69 7.83
N ASP A 137 -2.13 -3.78 7.61
CA ASP A 137 -1.79 -2.72 8.56
C ASP A 137 -1.61 -1.37 7.85
N ALA A 138 -0.53 -1.17 7.10
CA ALA A 138 -0.10 0.17 6.66
C ALA A 138 -1.09 0.91 5.74
N ALA A 139 -1.90 0.20 4.95
CA ALA A 139 -2.89 0.84 4.08
C ALA A 139 -4.18 1.28 4.81
N VAL A 140 -4.33 0.92 6.09
CA VAL A 140 -5.52 1.17 6.90
C VAL A 140 -5.15 2.04 8.10
N GLY A 141 -5.93 3.10 8.35
CA GLY A 141 -5.74 4.01 9.49
C GLY A 141 -5.26 5.41 9.10
N GLY A 142 -4.78 5.59 7.86
CA GLY A 142 -4.48 6.90 7.29
C GLY A 142 -3.22 7.58 7.85
N LYS A 143 -2.37 6.86 8.59
CA LYS A 143 -1.04 7.35 8.92
C LYS A 143 -0.22 7.37 7.64
N VAL A 144 0.30 8.53 7.27
CA VAL A 144 1.18 8.68 6.12
C VAL A 144 2.32 9.61 6.51
N GLY A 145 3.53 9.37 6.01
CA GLY A 145 4.67 10.15 6.43
C GLY A 145 5.99 9.76 5.80
N VAL A 146 7.02 10.46 6.24
CA VAL A 146 8.40 10.27 5.85
C VAL A 146 9.32 10.23 7.06
N ASP A 147 10.46 9.60 6.87
CA ASP A 147 11.55 9.58 7.84
C ASP A 147 12.28 10.92 7.81
N PHE A 148 12.79 11.32 8.97
CA PHE A 148 13.54 12.56 9.14
C PHE A 148 14.76 12.32 10.02
N ARG A 149 15.96 12.43 9.41
CA ARG A 149 17.24 12.06 10.03
C ARG A 149 17.18 10.60 10.49
N ASP A 150 17.52 10.33 11.75
CA ASP A 150 17.48 8.99 12.34
C ASP A 150 16.08 8.58 12.84
N GLY A 151 15.09 9.48 12.73
CA GLY A 151 13.73 9.27 13.19
C GLY A 151 12.84 8.67 12.10
N LYS A 152 12.31 7.46 12.35
CA LYS A 152 11.30 6.84 11.48
C LYS A 152 9.91 7.47 11.67
N ASN A 153 9.21 7.78 10.58
CA ASN A 153 7.84 8.30 10.57
C ASN A 153 7.61 9.57 11.42
N HIS A 154 8.65 10.35 11.72
CA HIS A 154 8.51 11.54 12.58
C HIS A 154 7.81 12.72 11.90
N VAL A 155 7.85 12.78 10.56
CA VAL A 155 7.19 13.83 9.78
C VAL A 155 6.05 13.20 9.00
N GLY A 156 4.82 13.56 9.31
CA GLY A 156 3.66 12.92 8.69
C GLY A 156 2.35 13.62 9.02
N THR A 157 1.25 13.02 8.58
CA THR A 157 -0.10 13.47 8.86
C THR A 157 -1.08 12.30 8.83
N PHE A 158 -2.28 12.52 9.35
CA PHE A 158 -3.41 11.61 9.18
C PHE A 158 -4.17 12.00 7.92
N TYR A 159 -4.08 11.19 6.87
CA TYR A 159 -4.75 11.40 5.60
C TYR A 159 -5.43 10.12 5.10
N GLN A 160 -6.77 10.15 5.11
CA GLN A 160 -7.56 8.98 4.74
C GLN A 160 -7.61 8.83 3.21
N PRO A 161 -7.35 7.62 2.67
CA PRO A 161 -7.55 7.37 1.26
C PRO A 161 -9.04 7.45 0.91
N ARG A 162 -9.32 7.59 -0.39
CA ARG A 162 -10.67 7.42 -0.93
C ARG A 162 -11.03 5.94 -1.10
N LEU A 163 -10.02 5.14 -1.42
CA LEU A 163 -10.19 3.74 -1.77
C LEU A 163 -8.88 2.98 -1.50
N VAL A 164 -9.00 1.77 -0.98
CA VAL A 164 -7.91 0.80 -0.88
C VAL A 164 -8.24 -0.41 -1.76
N LEU A 165 -7.33 -0.76 -2.65
CA LEU A 165 -7.43 -1.88 -3.60
C LEU A 165 -6.40 -2.96 -3.21
N ALA A 166 -6.80 -3.87 -2.33
CA ALA A 166 -5.96 -4.97 -1.85
C ALA A 166 -6.13 -6.21 -2.74
N ASP A 167 -5.36 -6.27 -3.82
CA ASP A 167 -5.35 -7.43 -4.71
C ASP A 167 -4.44 -8.53 -4.15
N ILE A 168 -5.00 -9.68 -3.81
CA ILE A 168 -4.22 -10.80 -3.27
C ILE A 168 -3.30 -11.42 -4.34
N GLY A 169 -3.56 -11.18 -5.63
CA GLY A 169 -2.72 -11.63 -6.72
C GLY A 169 -1.30 -11.05 -6.67
N THR A 170 -1.14 -9.85 -6.11
CA THR A 170 0.19 -9.22 -5.99
C THR A 170 1.08 -9.94 -4.98
N LEU A 171 0.50 -10.68 -4.03
CA LEU A 171 1.26 -11.41 -3.01
C LEU A 171 2.08 -12.58 -3.59
N SER A 172 1.72 -13.04 -4.79
CA SER A 172 2.43 -14.11 -5.50
C SER A 172 3.84 -13.71 -5.92
N THR A 173 4.10 -12.42 -6.12
CA THR A 173 5.41 -11.89 -6.52
C THR A 173 6.30 -11.48 -5.34
N LEU A 174 5.80 -11.57 -4.11
CA LEU A 174 6.60 -11.23 -2.93
C LEU A 174 7.73 -12.23 -2.69
N THR A 175 8.79 -11.78 -2.04
CA THR A 175 9.79 -12.70 -1.50
C THR A 175 9.22 -13.50 -0.32
N ALA A 176 9.84 -14.64 -0.01
CA ALA A 176 9.46 -15.41 1.17
C ALA A 176 9.64 -14.61 2.48
N ALA A 177 10.66 -13.75 2.54
CA ALA A 177 10.92 -12.88 3.68
C ALA A 177 9.79 -11.85 3.90
N GLU A 178 9.35 -11.17 2.83
CA GLU A 178 8.26 -10.20 2.91
C GLU A 178 6.91 -10.86 3.25
N ARG A 179 6.64 -12.06 2.70
CA ARG A 179 5.47 -12.85 3.09
C ARG A 179 5.48 -13.17 4.58
N ARG A 180 6.61 -13.66 5.11
CA ARG A 180 6.77 -13.95 6.55
C ARG A 180 6.59 -12.70 7.42
N ASN A 181 7.16 -11.58 7.00
CA ASN A 181 7.02 -10.32 7.72
C ASN A 181 5.55 -9.90 7.85
N GLY A 182 4.79 -9.96 6.76
CA GLY A 182 3.34 -9.70 6.81
C GLY A 182 2.56 -10.74 7.61
N ALA A 183 2.94 -12.01 7.55
CA ALA A 183 2.27 -13.07 8.31
C ALA A 183 2.45 -12.90 9.82
N ALA A 184 3.63 -12.46 10.27
CA ALA A 184 3.87 -12.15 11.68
C ALA A 184 2.89 -11.10 12.22
N GLU A 185 2.59 -10.07 11.41
CA GLU A 185 1.61 -9.05 11.77
C GLU A 185 0.18 -9.62 11.86
N VAL A 186 -0.20 -10.52 10.95
CA VAL A 186 -1.50 -11.22 11.02
C VAL A 186 -1.61 -12.05 12.29
N VAL A 187 -0.56 -12.79 12.65
CA VAL A 187 -0.52 -13.58 13.90
C VAL A 187 -0.64 -12.67 15.12
N LYS A 188 0.04 -11.52 15.12
CA LYS A 188 -0.09 -10.50 16.19
C LYS A 188 -1.55 -10.09 16.37
N TYR A 189 -2.26 -9.78 15.30
CA TYR A 189 -3.69 -9.46 15.38
C TYR A 189 -4.53 -10.63 15.90
N GLY A 190 -4.20 -11.86 15.53
CA GLY A 190 -4.83 -13.07 16.08
C GLY A 190 -4.67 -13.19 17.59
N LEU A 191 -3.44 -13.01 18.09
CA LEU A 191 -3.13 -13.08 19.52
C LEU A 191 -3.81 -11.96 20.32
N LEU A 192 -3.83 -10.73 19.78
CA LEU A 192 -4.49 -9.60 20.43
C LEU A 192 -6.02 -9.71 20.41
N GLY A 193 -6.59 -10.21 19.31
CA GLY A 193 -8.04 -10.37 19.15
C GLY A 193 -8.61 -11.59 19.86
N GLY A 194 -7.81 -12.66 20.01
CA GLY A 194 -8.19 -13.91 20.66
C GLY A 194 -9.38 -14.62 20.00
N GLY A 195 -9.93 -15.60 20.71
CA GLY A 195 -11.19 -16.26 20.37
C GLY A 195 -11.25 -16.83 18.95
N SER A 196 -12.34 -16.52 18.24
CA SER A 196 -12.58 -17.04 16.89
C SER A 196 -11.60 -16.52 15.84
N MET A 197 -10.96 -15.37 16.07
CA MET A 197 -9.95 -14.83 15.15
C MET A 197 -8.66 -15.66 15.24
N LEU A 198 -8.18 -15.91 16.46
CA LEU A 198 -7.01 -16.74 16.70
C LEU A 198 -7.22 -18.15 16.15
N ALA A 199 -8.35 -18.79 16.46
CA ALA A 199 -8.67 -20.13 15.98
C ALA A 199 -8.69 -20.24 14.44
N ARG A 200 -9.17 -19.19 13.75
CA ARG A 200 -9.14 -19.15 12.28
C ARG A 200 -7.73 -19.01 11.72
N ILE A 201 -6.89 -18.19 12.34
CA ILE A 201 -5.49 -18.03 11.93
C ILE A 201 -4.72 -19.33 12.15
N GLU A 202 -4.89 -19.99 13.31
CA GLU A 202 -4.29 -21.29 13.60
C GLU A 202 -4.70 -22.35 12.58
N ALA A 203 -5.99 -22.43 12.25
CA ALA A 203 -6.49 -23.37 11.24
C ALA A 203 -5.88 -23.12 9.85
N VAL A 204 -5.74 -21.85 9.44
CA VAL A 204 -5.09 -21.49 8.16
C VAL A 204 -3.62 -21.89 8.17
N LEU A 205 -2.88 -21.59 9.25
CA LEU A 205 -1.46 -21.95 9.38
C LEU A 205 -1.26 -23.47 9.38
N ALA A 206 -2.11 -24.23 10.09
CA ALA A 206 -2.07 -25.68 10.09
C ALA A 206 -2.33 -26.27 8.69
N SER A 207 -3.27 -25.70 7.93
CA SER A 207 -3.58 -26.14 6.57
C SER A 207 -2.50 -25.81 5.53
N ALA A 208 -1.62 -24.84 5.82
CA ALA A 208 -0.55 -24.43 4.92
C ALA A 208 0.67 -25.37 4.94
N GLY A 209 0.80 -26.25 5.95
CA GLY A 209 1.90 -27.23 6.09
C GLY A 209 3.28 -26.64 6.38
N GLU A 210 4.25 -27.50 6.75
CA GLU A 210 5.66 -27.15 7.09
C GLU A 210 6.47 -26.43 5.98
N ALA A 211 5.90 -26.19 4.80
CA ALA A 211 6.52 -25.39 3.74
C ALA A 211 6.71 -23.89 4.11
N ALA A 212 6.22 -23.45 5.27
CA ALA A 212 6.26 -22.06 5.73
C ALA A 212 7.35 -21.74 6.79
N LEU A 213 8.05 -22.73 7.36
CA LEU A 213 9.07 -22.52 8.38
C LEU A 213 10.38 -23.26 8.01
N PRO A 214 11.44 -22.56 7.57
CA PRO A 214 12.78 -23.14 7.51
C PRO A 214 13.31 -23.41 8.93
N PRO A 215 14.27 -24.34 9.09
CA PRO A 215 14.78 -24.75 10.41
C PRO A 215 15.30 -23.57 11.23
N GLU A 216 15.10 -23.62 12.54
CA GLU A 216 15.73 -22.70 13.49
C GLU A 216 17.25 -22.69 13.28
N SER A 217 17.78 -21.64 12.68
CA SER A 217 19.13 -21.19 13.03
C SER A 217 18.95 -20.21 14.17
N ALA A 218 18.96 -20.72 15.40
CA ALA A 218 19.16 -19.87 16.58
C ALA A 218 20.40 -19.00 16.34
N PRO A 219 20.35 -17.67 16.57
CA PRO A 219 21.58 -16.91 16.69
C PRO A 219 22.33 -17.46 17.90
N ASP A 220 23.54 -17.93 17.67
CA ASP A 220 24.46 -18.36 18.71
C ASP A 220 24.78 -17.14 19.58
N LEU A 221 24.03 -16.98 20.68
CA LEU A 221 24.26 -15.95 21.71
C LEU A 221 25.44 -16.34 22.61
N ALA A 222 26.45 -16.99 22.05
CA ALA A 222 27.70 -17.34 22.69
C ALA A 222 28.90 -16.96 21.81
N ALA A 223 29.07 -15.66 21.59
CA ALA A 223 30.38 -15.08 21.30
C ALA A 223 30.41 -13.64 21.84
N SER A 224 30.76 -13.56 23.13
CA SER A 224 31.39 -12.40 23.76
C SER A 224 32.76 -12.10 23.14
#